data_AF-A0A927XVD4-F1
#
_entry.id   AF-A0A927XVD4-F1
#
_cell.length_a   1.000
_cell.length_b   1.000
_cell.length_c   1.000
_cell.angle_alpha   90.00
_cell.angle_beta   90.00
_cell.angle_gamma   90.00
#
_symmetry.space_group_name_H-M   'P 1'
#
loop_
_entity.id
_entity.type
_entity.pdbx_description
1 polymer ?
#
loop_
_entity_poly.entity_id
_entity_poly.type
_entity_poly.pdbx_seq_one_letter_code
_entity_poly.pdbx_strand_id
1 'polypeptide(L)'
;MKYENAKDIFPPELLKQIQRYVSGKAIYIPSVETKRWGETSGYRRYLRDRNRDIRRAFAQGRSIDALADEFCLSVESIRRIVYSKKEDFMMDYACTLTNAIECGEHGMIEDWIHAYLLSDGHNKPFSDGLKLFDRIYHAPVSFPLSLLKRNTGPEPEMRWKIHSEWFENHVRQLTEAIKAGADLPPLIAHYWIPEGKTDGEFEMNDGNHRLEAFKRLGVERYHVIFWCTEQHEYDQLMERYGHLMK
;
A
#
# COMPACT_ATOMS: atom_id res chain seq x y z
N MET A 1 12.54 15.31 -24.77
CA MET A 1 11.51 14.26 -24.61
C MET A 1 12.02 13.01 -25.26
N LYS A 2 12.14 11.92 -24.48
CA LYS A 2 12.49 10.60 -25.03
C LYS A 2 11.23 10.06 -25.68
N TYR A 3 11.31 9.70 -26.96
CA TYR A 3 10.20 9.00 -27.62
C TYR A 3 10.22 7.56 -27.15
N GLU A 4 9.10 7.12 -26.60
CA GLU A 4 8.90 5.75 -26.14
C GLU A 4 7.82 5.09 -26.99
N ASN A 5 7.99 3.81 -27.30
CA ASN A 5 7.05 3.10 -28.15
C ASN A 5 5.79 2.75 -27.34
N ALA A 6 4.63 3.15 -27.84
CA ALA A 6 3.36 2.87 -27.21
C ALA A 6 3.10 1.36 -26.97
N LYS A 7 3.70 0.47 -27.79
CA LYS A 7 3.66 -0.99 -27.62
C LYS A 7 4.39 -1.49 -26.38
N ASP A 8 5.38 -0.74 -25.91
CA ASP A 8 6.17 -1.09 -24.74
C ASP A 8 5.55 -0.51 -23.45
N ILE A 9 4.59 0.42 -23.59
CA ILE A 9 3.98 1.16 -22.48
C ILE A 9 2.55 0.70 -22.20
N PHE A 10 1.72 0.50 -23.23
CA PHE A 10 0.29 0.27 -23.07
C PHE A 10 -0.11 -1.19 -23.31
N PRO A 11 -1.11 -1.71 -22.57
CA PRO A 11 -1.70 -3.02 -22.86
C PRO A 11 -2.24 -3.11 -24.30
N PRO A 12 -2.17 -4.29 -24.96
CA PRO A 12 -2.63 -4.48 -26.33
C PRO A 12 -4.09 -4.06 -26.56
N GLU A 13 -4.96 -4.32 -25.57
CA GLU A 13 -6.39 -4.00 -25.64
C GLU A 13 -6.62 -2.48 -25.64
N LEU A 14 -5.85 -1.74 -24.82
CA LEU A 14 -5.91 -0.28 -24.75
C LEU A 14 -5.33 0.34 -26.04
N LEU A 15 -4.21 -0.19 -26.54
CA LEU A 15 -3.67 0.21 -27.83
C LEU A 15 -4.68 0.03 -28.95
N LYS A 16 -5.39 -1.10 -28.97
CA LYS A 16 -6.43 -1.36 -29.96
C LYS A 16 -7.56 -0.32 -29.86
N GLN A 17 -7.94 0.11 -28.65
CA GLN A 17 -8.91 1.19 -28.50
C GLN A 17 -8.37 2.52 -29.02
N ILE A 18 -7.15 2.92 -28.64
CA ILE A 18 -6.53 4.18 -29.12
C ILE A 18 -6.41 4.17 -30.65
N GLN A 19 -5.98 3.04 -31.24
CA GLN A 19 -5.83 2.86 -32.69
C GLN A 19 -7.14 3.02 -33.47
N ARG A 20 -8.31 2.85 -32.85
CA ARG A 20 -9.61 3.15 -33.48
C ARG A 20 -9.80 4.65 -33.72
N TYR A 21 -9.19 5.49 -32.88
CA TYR A 21 -9.31 6.95 -32.96
C TYR A 21 -8.11 7.58 -33.65
N VAL A 22 -6.90 7.07 -33.40
CA VAL A 22 -5.65 7.59 -33.95
C VAL A 22 -4.67 6.44 -34.21
N SER A 23 -4.27 6.24 -35.47
CA SER A 23 -3.26 5.25 -35.87
C SER A 23 -2.17 5.90 -36.73
N GLY A 24 -0.91 5.54 -36.48
CA GLY A 24 0.25 6.03 -37.24
C GLY A 24 0.66 7.48 -36.96
N LYS A 25 0.14 8.11 -35.90
CA LYS A 25 0.49 9.48 -35.49
C LYS A 25 1.15 9.48 -34.12
N ALA A 26 2.07 10.42 -33.89
CA ALA A 26 2.58 10.70 -32.55
C ALA A 26 1.48 11.42 -31.76
N ILE A 27 1.07 10.84 -30.64
CA ILE A 27 0.05 11.41 -29.75
C ILE A 27 0.77 12.00 -28.54
N TYR A 28 0.56 13.30 -28.30
CA TYR A 28 0.92 13.90 -27.04
C TYR A 28 -0.14 13.52 -26.00
N ILE A 29 0.28 12.83 -24.95
CA ILE A 29 -0.57 12.60 -23.79
C ILE A 29 -0.32 13.76 -22.84
N PRO A 30 -1.27 14.70 -22.68
CA PRO A 30 -1.09 15.79 -21.74
C PRO A 30 -0.88 15.20 -20.35
N SER A 31 0.11 15.72 -19.62
CA SER A 31 0.13 15.50 -18.18
C SER A 31 -1.21 15.99 -17.66
N VAL A 32 -1.94 15.11 -16.97
CA VAL A 32 -3.01 15.57 -16.09
C VAL A 32 -2.36 16.59 -15.16
N GLU A 33 -2.98 17.76 -15.05
CA GLU A 33 -2.50 18.96 -14.38
C GLU A 33 -1.55 18.70 -13.21
N THR A 34 -0.51 19.53 -13.11
CA THR A 34 0.45 19.55 -12.00
C THR A 34 -0.23 19.37 -10.64
N LYS A 35 -0.28 18.13 -10.17
CA LYS A 35 -0.68 17.81 -8.80
C LYS A 35 0.25 18.55 -7.86
N ARG A 36 -0.32 19.11 -6.78
CA ARG A 36 0.42 19.87 -5.78
C ARG A 36 1.61 19.05 -5.29
N TRP A 37 2.76 19.69 -5.23
CA TRP A 37 4.02 19.14 -4.74
C TRP A 37 3.83 18.33 -3.43
N GLY A 38 3.97 17.00 -3.49
CA GLY A 38 3.89 16.15 -2.28
C GLY A 38 3.03 14.87 -2.34
N GLU A 39 2.41 14.54 -3.47
CA GLU A 39 1.51 13.37 -3.61
C GLU A 39 2.10 12.16 -4.34
N THR A 40 3.37 12.20 -4.74
CA THR A 40 4.06 11.01 -5.27
C THR A 40 4.67 10.23 -4.11
N SER A 41 4.31 8.94 -3.98
CA SER A 41 4.73 8.03 -2.89
C SER A 41 6.26 8.01 -2.70
N GLY A 42 7.01 8.13 -3.80
CA GLY A 42 8.49 8.23 -3.77
C GLY A 42 9.04 9.56 -3.24
N TYR A 43 8.33 10.68 -3.41
CA TYR A 43 8.81 11.99 -2.95
C TYR A 43 8.71 12.10 -1.42
N ARG A 44 7.68 11.52 -0.80
CA ARG A 44 7.60 11.45 0.67
C ARG A 44 8.73 10.61 1.25
N ARG A 45 9.03 9.46 0.64
CA ARG A 45 10.17 8.62 1.01
C ARG A 45 11.50 9.36 0.85
N TYR A 46 11.72 9.99 -0.30
CA TYR A 46 12.91 10.83 -0.55
C TYR A 46 13.03 11.96 0.49
N LEU A 47 11.94 12.68 0.77
CA LEU A 47 11.92 13.73 1.78
C LEU A 47 12.27 13.20 3.17
N ARG A 48 11.77 12.00 3.53
CA ARG A 48 12.07 11.36 4.81
C ARG A 48 13.53 10.95 4.90
N ASP A 49 14.05 10.26 3.89
CA ASP A 49 15.45 9.83 3.83
C ASP A 49 16.39 11.04 3.90
N ARG A 50 16.11 12.08 3.10
CA ARG A 50 16.86 13.35 3.13
C ARG A 50 16.79 14.02 4.50
N ASN A 51 15.61 14.10 5.11
CA ASN A 51 15.45 14.74 6.43
C ASN A 51 16.20 13.97 7.53
N ARG A 52 16.22 12.63 7.49
CA ARG A 52 17.01 11.78 8.39
C ARG A 52 18.50 12.07 8.23
N ASP A 53 18.98 12.13 6.99
CA ASP A 53 20.39 12.41 6.70
C ASP A 53 20.81 13.82 7.18
N ILE A 54 19.95 14.83 6.97
CA ILE A 54 20.13 16.19 7.50
C ILE A 54 20.26 16.18 9.03
N ARG A 55 19.37 15.47 9.74
CA ARG A 55 19.42 15.38 11.21
C ARG A 55 20.68 14.66 11.70
N ARG A 56 21.08 13.57 11.03
CA ARG A 56 22.31 12.83 11.36
C ARG A 56 23.55 13.70 11.18
N ALA A 57 23.66 14.40 10.07
CA ALA A 57 24.78 15.30 9.78
C ALA A 57 24.83 16.47 10.78
N PHE A 58 23.67 17.03 11.15
CA PHE A 58 23.58 18.04 12.21
C PHE A 58 24.03 17.52 13.57
N ALA A 59 23.61 16.31 13.97
CA ALA A 59 24.04 15.67 15.21
C ALA A 59 25.57 15.37 15.24
N GLN A 60 26.19 15.22 14.07
CA GLN A 60 27.64 15.09 13.91
C GLN A 60 28.38 16.45 13.91
N GLY A 61 27.68 17.56 14.16
CA GLY A 61 28.27 18.90 14.31
C GLY A 61 28.32 19.74 13.03
N ARG A 62 27.65 19.33 11.94
CA ARG A 62 27.52 20.19 10.75
C ARG A 62 26.66 21.41 11.05
N SER A 63 27.06 22.58 10.57
CA SER A 63 26.29 23.82 10.75
C SER A 63 25.04 23.84 9.87
N ILE A 64 24.03 24.62 10.29
CA ILE A 64 22.78 24.79 9.54
C ILE A 64 23.03 25.35 8.14
N ASP A 65 23.96 26.30 8.01
CA ASP A 65 24.32 26.90 6.72
C ASP A 65 24.97 25.87 5.78
N ALA A 66 25.87 25.02 6.30
CA ALA A 66 26.49 23.97 5.49
C ALA A 66 25.46 22.93 5.01
N LEU A 67 24.48 22.59 5.86
CA LEU A 67 23.39 21.68 5.49
C LEU A 67 22.40 22.31 4.49
N ALA A 68 22.17 23.62 4.60
CA ALA A 68 21.33 24.36 3.65
C ALA A 68 21.94 24.31 2.25
N ASP A 69 23.25 24.52 2.14
CA ASP A 69 23.98 24.44 0.89
C ASP A 69 24.07 23.00 0.36
N GLU A 70 24.40 22.02 1.20
CA GLU A 70 24.57 20.61 0.81
C GLU A 70 23.27 19.99 0.28
N PHE A 71 22.14 20.27 0.93
CA PHE A 71 20.84 19.70 0.57
C PHE A 71 20.00 20.62 -0.32
N CYS A 72 20.55 21.77 -0.74
CA CYS A 72 19.87 22.79 -1.55
C CYS A 72 18.54 23.25 -0.93
N LEU A 73 18.54 23.54 0.38
CA LEU A 73 17.38 23.96 1.15
C LEU A 73 17.60 25.33 1.77
N SER A 74 16.51 26.05 2.08
CA SER A 74 16.65 27.27 2.88
C SER A 74 17.10 26.95 4.30
N VAL A 75 17.87 27.85 4.91
CA VAL A 75 18.27 27.81 6.34
C VAL A 75 17.06 27.55 7.25
N GLU A 76 15.92 28.15 6.94
CA GLU A 76 14.68 27.97 7.69
C GLU A 76 14.07 26.57 7.51
N SER A 77 14.19 25.99 6.31
CA SER A 77 13.80 24.60 6.07
C SER A 77 14.68 23.63 6.85
N ILE A 78 16.00 23.86 6.89
CA ILE A 78 16.93 23.06 7.70
C ILE A 78 16.60 23.19 9.19
N ARG A 79 16.41 24.42 9.71
CA ARG A 79 15.98 24.65 11.11
C ARG A 79 14.72 23.86 11.44
N ARG A 80 13.70 23.95 10.58
CA ARG A 80 12.46 23.20 10.75
C ARG A 80 12.70 21.69 10.77
N ILE A 81 13.61 21.17 9.94
CA ILE A 81 13.93 19.73 9.92
C ILE A 81 14.66 19.31 11.21
N VAL A 82 15.71 20.03 11.61
CA VAL A 82 16.56 19.63 12.75
C VAL A 82 15.95 19.92 14.11
N TYR A 83 15.08 20.94 14.23
CA TYR A 83 14.44 21.33 15.50
C TYR A 83 12.97 20.89 15.61
N SER A 84 12.38 20.32 14.56
CA SER A 84 11.05 19.71 14.65
C SER A 84 11.09 18.50 15.58
N LYS A 85 10.29 18.54 16.65
CA LYS A 85 10.07 17.44 17.62
C LYS A 85 9.34 16.23 17.04
N LYS A 86 9.09 16.15 15.73
CA LYS A 86 8.68 14.86 15.15
C LYS A 86 9.85 13.90 15.29
N GLU A 87 9.74 12.98 16.25
CA GLU A 87 10.57 11.79 16.30
C GLU A 87 10.62 11.20 14.89
N ASP A 88 11.83 11.05 14.35
CA ASP A 88 12.02 10.18 13.20
C ASP A 88 11.79 8.78 13.72
N PHE A 89 10.57 8.28 13.55
CA PHE A 89 10.26 6.88 13.72
C PHE A 89 11.17 6.11 12.76
N MET A 90 12.23 5.51 13.30
CA MET A 90 12.95 4.46 12.58
C MET A 90 12.11 3.22 12.70
N MET A 91 11.57 2.74 11.58
CA MET A 91 10.76 1.53 11.57
C MET A 91 11.60 0.33 12.01
N ASP A 92 11.35 -0.13 13.22
CA ASP A 92 11.75 -1.46 13.67
C ASP A 92 10.67 -2.44 13.20
N TYR A 93 10.92 -3.10 12.07
CA TYR A 93 9.92 -3.95 11.42
C TYR A 93 9.62 -5.18 12.28
N ALA A 94 8.32 -5.43 12.51
CA ALA A 94 7.83 -6.69 13.02
C ALA A 94 6.59 -7.14 12.23
N CYS A 95 6.52 -8.45 11.96
CA CYS A 95 5.39 -9.11 11.30
C CYS A 95 4.20 -9.26 12.26
N THR A 96 3.67 -8.14 12.74
CA THR A 96 2.61 -8.09 13.76
C THR A 96 1.59 -7.01 13.42
N LEU A 97 0.37 -7.13 13.97
CA LEU A 97 -0.61 -6.06 13.85
C LEU A 97 -0.17 -4.82 14.62
N THR A 98 0.40 -5.00 15.80
CA THR A 98 0.84 -3.88 16.64
C THR A 98 1.82 -2.97 15.89
N ASN A 99 2.84 -3.55 15.25
CA ASN A 99 3.81 -2.76 14.49
C ASN A 99 3.21 -2.15 13.22
N ALA A 100 2.26 -2.82 12.56
CA ALA A 100 1.58 -2.26 11.41
C ALA A 100 0.73 -1.03 11.78
N ILE A 101 0.04 -1.07 12.93
CA ILE A 101 -0.75 0.06 13.46
C ILE A 101 0.18 1.24 13.76
N GLU A 102 1.27 1.00 14.48
CA GLU A 102 2.28 2.02 14.80
C GLU A 102 2.85 2.66 13.52
N CYS A 103 3.20 1.83 12.53
CA CYS A 103 3.63 2.33 11.21
C CYS A 103 2.53 3.16 10.53
N GLY A 104 1.26 2.77 10.66
CA GLY A 104 0.11 3.52 10.18
C GLY A 104 0.01 4.91 10.79
N GLU A 105 0.11 5.02 12.12
CA GLU A 105 0.06 6.28 12.88
C GLU A 105 1.21 7.24 12.50
N HIS A 106 2.36 6.68 12.15
CA HIS A 106 3.53 7.45 11.68
C HIS A 106 3.56 7.70 10.17
N GLY A 107 2.55 7.26 9.41
CA GLY A 107 2.49 7.44 7.96
C GLY A 107 3.55 6.62 7.20
N MET A 108 3.92 5.46 7.74
CA MET A 108 4.91 4.51 7.24
C MET A 108 4.30 3.18 6.80
N ILE A 109 2.98 3.12 6.61
CA ILE A 109 2.30 1.87 6.28
C ILE A 109 2.77 1.26 4.95
N GLU A 110 3.09 2.08 3.96
CA GLU A 110 3.63 1.61 2.67
C GLU A 110 4.97 0.87 2.85
N ASP A 111 5.87 1.42 3.66
CA ASP A 111 7.16 0.80 3.95
C ASP A 111 6.96 -0.53 4.71
N TRP A 112 6.04 -0.56 5.68
CA TRP A 112 5.67 -1.77 6.41
C TRP A 112 5.11 -2.85 5.48
N ILE A 113 4.20 -2.49 4.56
CA ILE A 113 3.63 -3.41 3.57
C ILE A 113 4.75 -4.02 2.71
N HIS A 114 5.68 -3.21 2.21
CA HIS A 114 6.76 -3.72 1.39
C HIS A 114 7.75 -4.57 2.18
N ALA A 115 8.07 -4.20 3.42
CA ALA A 115 8.90 -5.02 4.31
C ALA A 115 8.24 -6.39 4.55
N TYR A 116 6.95 -6.39 4.88
CA TYR A 116 6.15 -7.60 5.10
C TYR A 116 6.11 -8.51 3.86
N LEU A 117 5.73 -7.97 2.70
CA LEU A 117 5.58 -8.75 1.47
C LEU A 117 6.92 -9.34 0.97
N LEU A 118 8.05 -8.68 1.26
CA LEU A 118 9.38 -9.17 0.87
C LEU A 118 9.98 -10.15 1.88
N SER A 119 9.47 -10.18 3.11
CA SER A 119 9.91 -11.09 4.18
C SER A 119 8.84 -12.14 4.46
N ASP A 120 8.11 -12.03 5.56
CA ASP A 120 7.17 -13.03 6.09
C ASP A 120 5.98 -13.33 5.17
N GLY A 121 5.53 -12.36 4.38
CA GLY A 121 4.45 -12.53 3.41
C GLY A 121 4.88 -13.32 2.17
N HIS A 122 6.18 -13.42 1.89
CA HIS A 122 6.76 -14.13 0.74
C HIS A 122 6.07 -13.83 -0.61
N ASN A 123 5.63 -12.59 -0.83
CA ASN A 123 4.84 -12.18 -1.97
C ASN A 123 5.50 -10.99 -2.71
N LYS A 124 6.75 -11.21 -3.13
CA LYS A 124 7.52 -10.26 -3.96
C LYS A 124 6.75 -9.79 -5.21
N PRO A 125 6.06 -10.66 -5.98
CA PRO A 125 5.31 -10.21 -7.15
C PRO A 125 4.22 -9.18 -6.82
N PHE A 126 3.53 -9.34 -5.68
CA PHE A 126 2.54 -8.35 -5.24
C PHE A 126 3.21 -7.03 -4.84
N SER A 127 4.31 -7.08 -4.09
CA SER A 127 5.10 -5.88 -3.76
C SER A 127 5.57 -5.15 -5.02
N ASP A 128 6.08 -5.87 -6.03
CA ASP A 128 6.53 -5.28 -7.29
C ASP A 128 5.36 -4.68 -8.07
N GLY A 129 4.20 -5.34 -8.10
CA GLY A 129 2.97 -4.85 -8.73
C GLY A 129 2.41 -3.59 -8.06
N LEU A 130 2.52 -3.47 -6.74
CA LEU A 130 2.15 -2.25 -6.01
C LEU A 130 3.01 -1.06 -6.47
N LYS A 131 4.32 -1.27 -6.66
CA LYS A 131 5.29 -0.23 -7.08
C LYS A 131 5.13 0.27 -8.52
N LEU A 132 4.31 -0.39 -9.34
CA LEU A 132 4.08 0.02 -10.73
C LEU A 132 3.34 1.36 -10.84
N PHE A 133 2.55 1.71 -9.83
CA PHE A 133 1.77 2.94 -9.78
C PHE A 133 1.84 3.52 -8.37
N ASP A 134 1.67 4.83 -8.24
CA ASP A 134 1.41 5.42 -6.94
C ASP A 134 0.11 4.82 -6.38
N ARG A 135 0.15 4.32 -5.14
CA ARG A 135 -1.00 3.74 -4.46
C ARG A 135 -1.41 4.64 -3.30
N ILE A 136 -2.70 4.61 -2.99
CA ILE A 136 -3.23 5.25 -1.80
C ILE A 136 -3.49 4.15 -0.79
N TYR A 137 -2.81 4.22 0.36
CA TYR A 137 -2.97 3.25 1.44
C TYR A 137 -3.80 3.84 2.58
N HIS A 138 -4.79 3.08 3.04
CA HIS A 138 -5.42 3.29 4.33
C HIS A 138 -4.70 2.43 5.36
N ALA A 139 -4.30 3.03 6.49
CA ALA A 139 -3.67 2.33 7.61
C ALA A 139 -4.56 1.17 8.13
N PRO A 140 -3.99 0.21 8.90
CA PRO A 140 -4.78 -0.88 9.45
C PRO A 140 -5.96 -0.36 10.26
N VAL A 141 -7.17 -0.81 9.93
CA VAL A 141 -8.40 -0.40 10.60
C VAL A 141 -9.32 -1.60 10.83
N SER A 142 -10.05 -1.63 11.95
CA SER A 142 -11.00 -2.70 12.21
C SER A 142 -12.12 -2.63 11.16
N PHE A 143 -12.35 -3.72 10.45
CA PHE A 143 -13.31 -3.78 9.35
C PHE A 143 -14.13 -5.09 9.38
N PRO A 144 -15.42 -5.08 8.95
CA PRO A 144 -16.21 -6.30 8.84
C PRO A 144 -15.61 -7.30 7.85
N LEU A 145 -15.33 -8.53 8.32
CA LEU A 145 -14.74 -9.59 7.49
C LEU A 145 -15.73 -10.18 6.48
N SER A 146 -17.03 -9.98 6.69
CA SER A 146 -18.10 -10.41 5.78
C SER A 146 -18.07 -9.68 4.44
N LEU A 147 -17.50 -8.48 4.38
CA LEU A 147 -17.39 -7.68 3.15
C LEU A 147 -16.18 -8.07 2.29
N LEU A 148 -15.22 -8.81 2.86
CA LEU A 148 -13.98 -9.18 2.19
C LEU A 148 -14.16 -10.47 1.37
N LYS A 149 -13.76 -10.41 0.10
CA LYS A 149 -13.77 -11.56 -0.81
C LYS A 149 -12.39 -12.17 -0.93
N ARG A 150 -12.29 -13.48 -0.66
CA ARG A 150 -11.09 -14.26 -0.97
C ARG A 150 -10.93 -14.37 -2.48
N ASN A 151 -9.68 -14.34 -2.93
CA ASN A 151 -9.32 -14.71 -4.31
C ASN A 151 -8.40 -15.93 -4.37
N THR A 152 -7.99 -16.45 -3.20
CA THR A 152 -7.10 -17.61 -3.05
C THR A 152 -7.75 -18.66 -2.15
N GLY A 153 -7.73 -19.91 -2.59
CA GLY A 153 -8.33 -21.02 -1.87
C GLY A 153 -8.41 -22.30 -2.70
N PRO A 154 -8.88 -23.41 -2.11
CA PRO A 154 -8.98 -24.69 -2.82
C PRO A 154 -10.23 -24.80 -3.71
N GLU A 155 -11.17 -23.88 -3.55
CA GLU A 155 -12.45 -23.91 -4.26
C GLU A 155 -12.23 -23.74 -5.77
N PRO A 156 -13.01 -24.44 -6.63
CA PRO A 156 -12.82 -24.41 -8.08
C PRO A 156 -12.88 -23.02 -8.72
N GLU A 157 -13.67 -22.11 -8.14
CA GLU A 157 -13.91 -20.75 -8.61
C GLU A 157 -12.84 -19.73 -8.17
N MET A 158 -11.89 -20.14 -7.31
CA MET A 158 -10.84 -19.23 -6.85
C MET A 158 -9.89 -18.87 -7.99
N ARG A 159 -9.61 -17.56 -8.13
CA ARG A 159 -8.64 -17.04 -9.09
C ARG A 159 -7.27 -17.70 -8.91
N TRP A 160 -6.85 -17.87 -7.66
CA TRP A 160 -5.62 -18.55 -7.29
C TRP A 160 -5.94 -19.85 -6.55
N LYS A 161 -6.10 -20.92 -7.33
CA LYS A 161 -6.40 -22.24 -6.80
C LYS A 161 -5.16 -22.87 -6.16
N ILE A 162 -5.33 -23.41 -4.95
CA ILE A 162 -4.28 -24.09 -4.19
C ILE A 162 -4.72 -25.48 -3.73
N HIS A 163 -3.76 -26.32 -3.32
CA HIS A 163 -4.05 -27.68 -2.88
C HIS A 163 -4.90 -27.68 -1.59
N SER A 164 -6.01 -28.42 -1.59
CA SER A 164 -6.98 -28.45 -0.48
C SER A 164 -6.38 -28.91 0.83
N GLU A 165 -5.60 -29.98 0.83
CA GLU A 165 -5.00 -30.50 2.06
C GLU A 165 -4.01 -29.51 2.68
N TRP A 166 -3.24 -28.81 1.84
CA TRP A 166 -2.29 -27.81 2.33
C TRP A 166 -3.04 -26.61 2.90
N PHE A 167 -4.07 -26.14 2.20
CA PHE A 167 -4.95 -25.06 2.67
C PHE A 167 -5.56 -25.39 4.04
N GLU A 168 -6.17 -26.57 4.18
CA GLU A 168 -6.79 -27.01 5.43
C GLU A 168 -5.77 -27.12 6.58
N ASN A 169 -4.58 -27.67 6.31
CA ASN A 169 -3.52 -27.76 7.30
C ASN A 169 -3.03 -26.38 7.74
N HIS A 170 -2.87 -25.44 6.82
CA HIS A 170 -2.40 -24.10 7.11
C HIS A 170 -3.45 -23.26 7.86
N VAL A 171 -4.73 -23.34 7.43
CA VAL A 171 -5.86 -22.69 8.14
C VAL A 171 -5.99 -23.24 9.55
N ARG A 172 -5.80 -24.55 9.77
CA ARG A 172 -5.81 -25.15 11.11
C ARG A 172 -4.70 -24.59 12.00
N GLN A 173 -3.47 -24.47 11.49
CA GLN A 173 -2.35 -23.88 12.25
C GLN A 173 -2.63 -22.42 12.64
N LEU A 174 -3.15 -21.63 11.69
CA LEU A 174 -3.56 -20.24 11.95
C LEU A 174 -4.68 -20.17 13.00
N THR A 175 -5.65 -21.07 12.93
CA THR A 175 -6.75 -21.15 13.89
C THR A 175 -6.23 -21.36 15.31
N GLU A 176 -5.27 -22.26 15.50
CA GLU A 176 -4.66 -22.50 16.83
C GLU A 176 -3.82 -21.31 17.30
N ALA A 177 -3.07 -20.66 16.40
CA ALA A 177 -2.32 -19.44 16.73
C ALA A 177 -3.27 -18.29 17.17
N ILE A 178 -4.40 -18.11 16.49
CA ILE A 178 -5.42 -17.12 16.85
C ILE A 178 -5.98 -17.41 18.25
N LYS A 179 -6.34 -18.66 18.53
CA LYS A 179 -6.84 -19.08 19.86
C LYS A 179 -5.80 -18.85 20.97
N ALA A 180 -4.51 -18.99 20.64
CA ALA A 180 -3.41 -18.73 21.56
C ALA A 180 -3.11 -17.23 21.77
N GLY A 181 -3.84 -16.33 21.10
CA GLY A 181 -3.64 -14.88 21.22
C GLY A 181 -2.44 -14.35 20.44
N ALA A 182 -2.04 -15.02 19.35
CA ALA A 182 -0.95 -14.55 18.51
C ALA A 182 -1.27 -13.18 17.88
N ASP A 183 -0.29 -12.28 17.89
CA ASP A 183 -0.35 -10.98 17.22
C ASP A 183 -0.09 -11.13 15.72
N LEU A 184 -1.16 -11.47 14.97
CA LEU A 184 -1.05 -11.73 13.54
C LEU A 184 -1.05 -10.43 12.72
N PRO A 185 -0.25 -10.33 11.65
CA PRO A 185 -0.25 -9.16 10.78
C PRO A 185 -1.65 -8.86 10.20
N PRO A 186 -1.96 -7.60 9.88
CA PRO A 186 -3.24 -7.22 9.27
C PRO A 186 -3.45 -7.90 7.92
N LEU A 187 -4.71 -7.92 7.51
CA LEU A 187 -5.09 -8.32 6.16
C LEU A 187 -4.76 -7.18 5.17
N ILE A 188 -4.48 -7.49 3.92
CA ILE A 188 -4.27 -6.48 2.86
C ILE A 188 -5.32 -6.70 1.77
N ALA A 189 -6.16 -5.70 1.54
CA ALA A 189 -7.24 -5.75 0.58
C ALA A 189 -7.18 -4.58 -0.42
N HIS A 190 -7.46 -4.88 -1.68
CA HIS A 190 -7.70 -3.88 -2.72
C HIS A 190 -9.15 -3.42 -2.64
N TYR A 191 -9.35 -2.11 -2.60
CA TYR A 191 -10.64 -1.51 -2.89
C TYR A 191 -10.61 -0.88 -4.27
N TRP A 192 -11.57 -1.23 -5.11
CA TRP A 192 -11.74 -0.62 -6.42
C TRP A 192 -13.21 -0.61 -6.81
N ILE A 193 -13.54 0.19 -7.83
CA ILE A 193 -14.89 0.26 -8.39
C ILE A 193 -14.89 -0.51 -9.72
N PRO A 194 -15.54 -1.69 -9.81
CA PRO A 194 -15.59 -2.43 -11.06
C PRO A 194 -16.28 -1.63 -12.16
N GLU A 195 -15.84 -1.81 -13.40
CA GLU A 195 -16.43 -1.13 -14.55
C GLU A 195 -17.94 -1.39 -14.64
N GLY A 196 -18.72 -0.32 -14.80
CA GLY A 196 -20.19 -0.39 -14.86
C GLY A 196 -20.88 -0.60 -13.52
N LYS A 197 -20.16 -0.62 -12.39
CA LYS A 197 -20.76 -0.66 -11.05
C LYS A 197 -20.71 0.69 -10.35
N THR A 198 -21.70 0.94 -9.51
CA THR A 198 -21.78 2.12 -8.65
C THR A 198 -21.05 1.94 -7.32
N ASP A 199 -20.85 0.69 -6.92
CA ASP A 199 -20.38 0.30 -5.59
C ASP A 199 -19.04 -0.41 -5.75
N GLY A 200 -18.06 0.00 -4.93
CA GLY A 200 -16.77 -0.66 -4.90
C GLY A 200 -16.80 -2.02 -4.19
N GLU A 201 -15.78 -2.82 -4.47
CA GLU A 201 -15.59 -4.16 -3.94
C GLU A 201 -14.27 -4.29 -3.18
N PHE A 202 -14.20 -5.25 -2.26
CA PHE A 202 -13.02 -5.56 -1.45
C PHE A 202 -12.49 -6.96 -1.81
N GLU A 203 -11.31 -7.02 -2.42
CA GLU A 203 -10.62 -8.29 -2.70
C GLU A 203 -9.37 -8.42 -1.85
N MET A 204 -9.21 -9.59 -1.26
CA MET A 204 -8.02 -9.97 -0.51
C MET A 204 -6.84 -10.16 -1.45
N ASN A 205 -5.75 -9.40 -1.26
CA ASN A 205 -4.49 -9.67 -1.96
C ASN A 205 -3.47 -10.37 -1.07
N ASP A 206 -3.61 -10.24 0.24
CA ASP A 206 -2.83 -10.98 1.22
C ASP A 206 -3.67 -11.34 2.45
N GLY A 207 -3.39 -12.50 3.05
CA GLY A 207 -4.10 -12.97 4.24
C GLY A 207 -5.37 -13.77 3.97
N ASN A 208 -5.53 -14.35 2.77
CA ASN A 208 -6.66 -15.23 2.43
C ASN A 208 -6.86 -16.39 3.44
N HIS A 209 -5.78 -17.05 3.86
CA HIS A 209 -5.84 -18.12 4.87
C HIS A 209 -6.23 -17.60 6.28
N ARG A 210 -5.72 -16.43 6.66
CA ARG A 210 -6.07 -15.76 7.93
C ARG A 210 -7.55 -15.39 7.95
N LEU A 211 -8.06 -14.83 6.85
CA LEU A 211 -9.48 -14.52 6.69
C LEU A 211 -10.35 -15.77 6.85
N GLU A 212 -9.96 -16.90 6.25
CA GLU A 212 -10.67 -18.17 6.42
C GLU A 212 -10.65 -18.65 7.88
N ALA A 213 -9.49 -18.61 8.54
CA ALA A 213 -9.37 -18.99 9.95
C ALA A 213 -10.25 -18.12 10.86
N PHE A 214 -10.26 -16.80 10.65
CA PHE A 214 -11.14 -15.88 11.36
C PHE A 214 -12.63 -16.21 11.15
N LYS A 215 -13.04 -16.49 9.90
CA LYS A 215 -14.42 -16.89 9.58
C LYS A 215 -14.84 -18.16 10.31
N ARG A 216 -13.98 -19.19 10.35
CA ARG A 216 -14.25 -20.45 11.07
C ARG A 216 -14.36 -20.27 12.59
N LEU A 217 -13.66 -19.28 13.13
CA LEU A 217 -13.72 -18.90 14.53
C LEU A 217 -14.89 -17.96 14.87
N GLY A 218 -15.70 -17.54 13.88
CA GLY A 218 -16.79 -16.59 14.08
C GLY A 218 -16.31 -15.17 14.40
N VAL A 219 -15.07 -14.83 14.06
CA VAL A 219 -14.55 -13.47 14.22
C VAL A 219 -15.20 -12.58 13.16
N GLU A 220 -15.94 -11.56 13.62
CA GLU A 220 -16.71 -10.69 12.73
C GLU A 220 -15.85 -9.57 12.12
N ARG A 221 -14.82 -9.14 12.84
CA ARG A 221 -14.00 -7.97 12.52
C ARG A 221 -12.53 -8.25 12.77
N TYR A 222 -11.68 -7.74 11.89
CA TYR A 222 -10.23 -7.71 12.09
C TYR A 222 -9.63 -6.49 11.41
N HIS A 223 -8.35 -6.22 11.69
CA HIS A 223 -7.65 -5.09 11.11
C HIS A 223 -7.23 -5.37 9.66
N VAL A 224 -7.54 -4.43 8.79
CA VAL A 224 -7.30 -4.50 7.35
C VAL A 224 -6.62 -3.22 6.89
N ILE A 225 -5.57 -3.39 6.09
CA ILE A 225 -4.97 -2.33 5.28
C ILE A 225 -5.70 -2.31 3.95
N PHE A 226 -6.18 -1.14 3.53
CA PHE A 226 -6.72 -0.96 2.20
C PHE A 226 -5.73 -0.28 1.29
N TRP A 227 -5.72 -0.66 0.03
CA TRP A 227 -5.05 0.11 -1.01
C TRP A 227 -5.99 0.38 -2.17
N CYS A 228 -5.85 1.55 -2.78
CA CYS A 228 -6.57 2.00 -3.97
C CYS A 228 -5.56 2.48 -5.02
N THR A 229 -5.98 2.53 -6.29
CA THR A 229 -5.15 3.10 -7.36
C THR A 229 -5.51 4.55 -7.62
N GLU A 230 -6.80 4.86 -7.64
CA GLU A 230 -7.30 6.19 -7.98
C GLU A 230 -7.84 6.93 -6.75
N GLN A 231 -7.64 8.26 -6.70
CA GLN A 231 -8.11 9.09 -5.58
C GLN A 231 -9.63 9.01 -5.41
N HIS A 232 -10.39 8.95 -6.50
CA HIS A 232 -11.85 8.83 -6.42
C HIS A 232 -12.31 7.50 -5.78
N GLU A 233 -11.50 6.43 -5.85
CA GLU A 233 -11.83 5.14 -5.22
C GLU A 233 -11.66 5.28 -3.72
N TYR A 234 -10.57 5.91 -3.30
CA TYR A 234 -10.33 6.21 -1.90
C TYR A 234 -11.40 7.15 -1.31
N ASP A 235 -11.78 8.19 -2.05
CA ASP A 235 -12.82 9.11 -1.60
C ASP A 235 -14.17 8.38 -1.41
N GLN A 236 -14.55 7.52 -2.36
CA GLN A 236 -15.76 6.70 -2.23
C GLN A 236 -15.66 5.68 -1.09
N LEU A 237 -14.49 5.06 -0.90
CA LEU A 237 -14.23 4.15 0.21
C LEU A 237 -14.55 4.83 1.54
N MET A 238 -14.02 6.05 1.73
CA MET A 238 -14.23 6.82 2.96
C MET A 238 -15.68 7.30 3.09
N GLU A 239 -16.28 7.82 2.01
CA GLU A 239 -17.66 8.31 2.01
C GLU A 239 -18.66 7.20 2.36
N ARG A 240 -18.53 6.03 1.73
CA ARG A 240 -19.51 4.95 1.87
C ARG A 240 -19.23 4.03 3.05
N TYR A 241 -17.96 3.69 3.28
CA TYR A 241 -17.58 2.66 4.23
C TYR A 241 -16.79 3.20 5.43
N GLY A 242 -16.46 4.49 5.46
CA GLY A 242 -15.74 5.09 6.59
C GLY A 242 -16.45 4.92 7.93
N HIS A 243 -17.80 4.89 7.95
CA HIS A 243 -18.56 4.61 9.16
C HIS A 243 -18.38 3.18 9.72
N LEU A 244 -17.89 2.25 8.88
CA LEU A 244 -17.54 0.87 9.25
C LEU A 244 -16.08 0.72 9.67
N MET A 245 -15.25 1.76 9.51
CA MET A 245 -13.83 1.77 9.84
C MET A 245 -13.67 2.37 11.24
N LYS A 246 -13.44 1.51 12.24
CA LYS A 246 -13.34 1.89 13.65
C LYS A 246 -12.05 1.39 14.27
#